data_AF-A0A3N5T1Z0-F1
#
_entry.id   AF-A0A3N5T1Z0-F1
#
_cell.length_a   1.000
_cell.length_b   1.000
_cell.length_c   1.000
_cell.angle_alpha   90.00
_cell.angle_beta   90.00
_cell.angle_gamma   90.00
#
_symmetry.space_group_name_H-M   'P 1'
#
loop_
_entity.id
_entity.type
_entity.pdbx_description
1 polymer ?
#
loop_
_entity_poly.entity_id
_entity_poly.type
_entity_poly.pdbx_seq_one_letter_code
_entity_poly.pdbx_strand_id
1 'polypeptide(L)'
;MARKETFNNLIDICIQMEENPDLAGNAKEMFRQLLAEYFFRSDVYDSKKIAYLIENMALPDFLGECRSLIEIDMDRLRAFIEGDSINDSLGGRIMITADYLKSFYPHHPPAFNKLPPDVREELLRKVKNRNLLIIDAFEKIMTDRAADRSRKVITLVALILKNIHRKTGLPLNPPGAPAETVIRGIFAHCDDVFNAKQRQVAELNDDTKIKEIIKAFFTVKKFQDLAGITKLFKVELDRYRKRALRG
;
A
#
# COMPACT_ATOMS: atom_id res chain seq x y z
N MET A 1 -19.33 11.58 3.51
CA MET A 1 -17.95 11.97 3.16
C MET A 1 -17.31 10.82 2.40
N ALA A 2 -16.96 11.01 1.13
CA ALA A 2 -16.21 10.02 0.38
C ALA A 2 -14.88 9.76 1.09
N ARG A 3 -14.50 8.49 1.31
CA ARG A 3 -13.17 8.16 1.83
C ARG A 3 -12.15 8.75 0.87
N LYS A 4 -11.28 9.64 1.36
CA LYS A 4 -10.13 10.13 0.59
C LYS A 4 -9.32 8.89 0.17
N GLU A 5 -9.12 8.68 -1.12
CA GLU A 5 -8.27 7.60 -1.60
C GLU A 5 -6.86 7.80 -1.02
N THR A 6 -6.34 6.77 -0.36
CA THR A 6 -4.97 6.78 0.18
C THR A 6 -4.28 5.50 -0.26
N PHE A 7 -3.12 5.63 -0.88
CA PHE A 7 -2.34 4.52 -1.43
C PHE A 7 -1.24 4.04 -0.46
N ASN A 8 -1.48 4.19 0.84
CA ASN A 8 -0.48 4.04 1.89
C ASN A 8 -0.01 2.58 2.13
N ASN A 9 -0.67 1.60 1.52
CA ASN A 9 -0.30 0.18 1.63
C ASN A 9 0.44 -0.34 0.38
N LEU A 10 0.92 0.55 -0.49
CA LEU A 10 1.56 0.18 -1.76
C LEU A 10 2.69 -0.85 -1.58
N ILE A 11 3.54 -0.71 -0.56
CA ILE A 11 4.61 -1.68 -0.27
C ILE A 11 4.08 -3.11 -0.10
N ASP A 12 2.92 -3.31 0.54
CA ASP A 12 2.34 -4.64 0.68
C ASP A 12 1.82 -5.18 -0.64
N ILE A 13 1.26 -4.30 -1.47
CA ILE A 13 0.77 -4.66 -2.81
C ILE A 13 1.97 -5.09 -3.67
N CYS A 14 3.07 -4.34 -3.66
CA CYS A 14 4.29 -4.72 -4.38
C CYS A 14 4.83 -6.08 -3.92
N ILE A 15 4.93 -6.31 -2.59
CA ILE A 15 5.35 -7.60 -2.04
C ILE A 15 4.42 -8.73 -2.49
N GLN A 16 3.10 -8.52 -2.44
CA GLN A 16 2.12 -9.50 -2.87
C GLN A 16 2.24 -9.82 -4.37
N MET A 17 2.51 -8.82 -5.20
CA MET A 17 2.71 -9.01 -6.63
C MET A 17 3.98 -9.82 -6.92
N GLU A 18 5.04 -9.68 -6.13
CA GLU A 18 6.25 -10.52 -6.25
C GLU A 18 6.01 -11.98 -5.89
N GLU A 19 4.93 -12.31 -5.17
CA GLU A 19 4.55 -13.70 -4.89
C GLU A 19 3.92 -14.38 -6.10
N ASN A 20 3.50 -13.61 -7.11
CA ASN A 20 3.04 -14.14 -8.38
C ASN A 20 4.24 -14.48 -9.28
N PRO A 21 4.44 -15.75 -9.68
CA PRO A 21 5.54 -16.16 -10.55
C PRO A 21 5.59 -15.42 -11.89
N ASP A 22 4.44 -14.99 -12.42
CA ASP A 22 4.34 -14.30 -13.71
C ASP A 22 4.82 -12.85 -13.64
N LEU A 23 4.84 -12.27 -12.44
CA LEU A 23 5.23 -10.87 -12.19
C LEU A 23 6.58 -10.74 -11.50
N ALA A 24 7.00 -11.78 -10.78
CA ALA A 24 8.22 -11.77 -9.99
C ALA A 24 9.44 -11.40 -10.85
N GLY A 25 10.15 -10.34 -10.45
CA GLY A 25 11.31 -9.83 -11.19
C GLY A 25 10.98 -8.97 -12.41
N ASN A 26 9.70 -8.74 -12.73
CA ASN A 26 9.25 -7.92 -13.84
C ASN A 26 8.57 -6.63 -13.32
N ALA A 27 9.38 -5.71 -12.79
CA ALA A 27 8.88 -4.46 -12.21
C ALA A 27 8.11 -3.59 -13.23
N LYS A 28 8.44 -3.67 -14.52
CA LYS A 28 7.70 -3.00 -15.60
C LYS A 28 6.25 -3.49 -15.69
N GLU A 29 6.02 -4.80 -15.67
CA GLU A 29 4.67 -5.36 -15.68
C GLU A 29 3.94 -5.12 -14.35
N MET A 30 4.66 -5.24 -13.22
CA MET A 30 4.08 -4.88 -11.92
C MET A 30 3.59 -3.43 -11.91
N PHE A 31 4.34 -2.50 -12.51
CA PHE A 31 3.91 -1.10 -12.58
C PHE A 31 2.65 -0.94 -13.42
N ARG A 32 2.58 -1.61 -14.59
CA ARG A 32 1.39 -1.63 -15.44
C ARG A 32 0.15 -2.09 -14.69
N GLN A 33 0.27 -3.20 -13.96
CA GLN A 33 -0.84 -3.75 -13.19
C GLN A 33 -1.22 -2.83 -12.01
N LEU A 34 -0.25 -2.18 -11.34
CA LEU A 34 -0.56 -1.17 -10.33
C LEU A 34 -1.34 0.01 -10.91
N LEU A 35 -1.01 0.47 -12.12
CA LEU A 35 -1.80 1.50 -12.78
C LEU A 35 -3.24 1.05 -12.94
N ALA A 36 -3.47 -0.13 -13.50
CA ALA A 36 -4.82 -0.61 -13.80
C ALA A 36 -5.64 -1.00 -12.55
N GLU A 37 -5.03 -1.73 -11.62
CA GLU A 37 -5.75 -2.38 -10.52
C GLU A 37 -5.71 -1.61 -9.21
N TYR A 38 -4.83 -0.60 -9.10
CA TYR A 38 -4.63 0.16 -7.88
C TYR A 38 -4.85 1.66 -8.08
N PHE A 39 -4.05 2.31 -8.94
CA PHE A 39 -4.10 3.77 -9.09
C PHE A 39 -5.27 4.26 -9.94
N PHE A 40 -5.68 3.52 -10.98
CA PHE A 40 -6.81 3.85 -11.87
C PHE A 40 -7.93 2.80 -11.79
N ARG A 41 -8.01 2.07 -10.67
CA ARG A 41 -8.96 0.96 -10.51
C ARG A 41 -10.40 1.33 -10.83
N SER A 42 -10.86 2.49 -10.34
CA SER A 42 -12.20 3.00 -10.63
C SER A 42 -12.38 3.32 -12.11
N ASP A 43 -11.40 3.99 -12.72
CA ASP A 43 -11.46 4.39 -14.13
C ASP A 43 -11.46 3.15 -15.07
N VAL A 44 -10.69 2.12 -14.71
CA VAL A 44 -10.64 0.82 -15.41
C VAL A 44 -11.94 0.04 -15.23
N TYR A 45 -12.50 0.03 -14.02
CA TYR A 45 -13.78 -0.61 -13.74
C TYR A 45 -14.92 0.03 -14.56
N ASP A 46 -14.92 1.35 -14.67
CA ASP A 46 -15.95 2.11 -15.39
C ASP A 46 -15.74 2.12 -16.92
N SER A 47 -14.51 1.85 -17.41
CA SER A 47 -14.20 1.88 -18.85
C SER A 47 -13.16 0.85 -19.28
N LYS A 48 -13.61 -0.14 -20.05
CA LYS A 48 -12.73 -1.13 -20.73
C LYS A 48 -11.72 -0.49 -21.68
N LYS A 49 -12.03 0.70 -22.22
CA LYS A 49 -11.08 1.42 -23.09
C LYS A 49 -9.89 1.94 -22.31
N ILE A 50 -10.09 2.35 -21.06
CA ILE A 50 -8.99 2.76 -20.17
C ILE A 50 -8.16 1.55 -19.77
N ALA A 51 -8.80 0.41 -19.51
CA ALA A 51 -8.09 -0.86 -19.29
C ALA A 51 -7.13 -1.16 -20.46
N TYR A 52 -7.66 -1.13 -21.69
CA TYR A 52 -6.88 -1.37 -22.91
C TYR A 52 -5.79 -0.33 -23.13
N LEU A 53 -6.06 0.96 -22.86
CA LEU A 53 -5.08 2.03 -22.96
C LEU A 53 -3.87 1.79 -22.03
N ILE A 54 -4.13 1.42 -20.76
CA ILE A 54 -3.08 1.16 -19.77
C ILE A 54 -2.28 -0.09 -20.15
N GLU A 55 -2.97 -1.15 -20.59
CA GLU A 55 -2.34 -2.40 -21.03
C GLU A 55 -1.33 -2.17 -22.16
N ASN A 56 -1.70 -1.34 -23.15
CA ASN A 56 -0.89 -1.07 -24.33
C ASN A 56 0.02 0.16 -24.18
N MET A 57 0.05 0.79 -23.00
CA MET A 57 0.89 1.96 -22.77
C MET A 57 2.38 1.60 -22.79
N ALA A 58 3.15 2.37 -23.56
CA ALA A 58 4.60 2.33 -23.50
C ALA A 58 5.09 2.83 -22.13
N LEU A 59 5.74 1.92 -21.40
CA LEU A 59 6.37 2.16 -20.11
C LEU A 59 7.87 2.37 -20.28
N PRO A 60 8.50 3.24 -19.46
CA PRO A 60 9.91 3.59 -19.59
C PRO A 60 10.82 2.40 -19.24
N ASP A 61 12.01 2.38 -19.84
CA ASP A 61 12.93 1.23 -19.73
C ASP A 61 13.56 1.07 -18.36
N PHE A 62 13.65 2.16 -17.58
CA PHE A 62 14.19 2.11 -16.22
C PHE A 62 13.41 1.19 -15.29
N LEU A 63 12.12 0.99 -15.55
CA LEU A 63 11.31 0.03 -14.80
C LEU A 63 11.77 -1.41 -15.02
N GLY A 64 12.42 -1.70 -16.15
CA GLY A 64 13.02 -3.01 -16.42
C GLY A 64 14.40 -3.20 -15.80
N GLU A 65 15.03 -2.14 -15.26
CA GLU A 65 16.35 -2.22 -14.62
C GLU A 65 16.27 -2.76 -13.18
N CYS A 66 15.11 -2.61 -12.53
CA CYS A 66 14.87 -3.07 -11.16
C CYS A 66 14.13 -4.41 -11.14
N ARG A 67 14.48 -5.29 -10.19
CA ARG A 67 13.73 -6.54 -9.97
C ARG A 67 12.43 -6.32 -9.19
N SER A 68 12.36 -5.22 -8.44
CA SER A 68 11.24 -4.87 -7.57
C SER A 68 10.92 -3.38 -7.69
N LEU A 69 9.64 -3.06 -7.62
CA LEU A 69 9.16 -1.68 -7.50
C LEU A 69 9.49 -1.03 -6.16
N ILE A 70 9.88 -1.82 -5.16
CA ILE A 70 10.28 -1.34 -3.83
C ILE A 70 11.69 -0.69 -3.88
N GLU A 71 12.45 -0.99 -4.94
CA GLU A 71 13.83 -0.54 -5.16
C GLU A 71 13.94 0.49 -6.30
N ILE A 72 12.80 1.01 -6.77
CA ILE A 72 12.74 1.93 -7.88
C ILE A 72 13.49 3.24 -7.59
N ASP A 73 14.15 3.77 -8.61
CA ASP A 73 14.74 5.11 -8.57
C ASP A 73 13.61 6.15 -8.53
N MET A 74 13.49 6.84 -7.40
CA MET A 74 12.44 7.82 -7.17
C MET A 74 12.56 9.06 -8.05
N ASP A 75 13.76 9.48 -8.41
CA ASP A 75 13.96 10.67 -9.24
C ASP A 75 13.53 10.38 -10.68
N ARG A 76 13.90 9.19 -11.19
CA ARG A 76 13.46 8.73 -12.52
C ARG A 76 11.96 8.47 -12.56
N LEU A 77 11.40 7.89 -11.50
CA LEU A 77 9.96 7.68 -11.38
C LEU A 77 9.20 9.00 -11.36
N ARG A 78 9.65 9.97 -10.57
CA ARG A 78 9.02 11.29 -10.48
C ARG A 78 9.06 12.00 -11.83
N ALA A 79 10.22 12.05 -12.49
CA ALA A 79 10.37 12.66 -13.80
C ALA A 79 9.41 12.03 -14.84
N PHE A 80 9.23 10.70 -14.80
CA PHE A 80 8.29 10.00 -15.66
C PHE A 80 6.82 10.33 -15.35
N ILE A 81 6.44 10.39 -14.08
CA ILE A 81 5.05 10.66 -13.67
C ILE A 81 4.67 12.11 -13.97
N GLU A 82 5.55 13.05 -13.66
CA GLU A 82 5.29 14.49 -13.81
C GLU A 82 5.38 14.93 -15.27
N GLY A 83 6.36 14.41 -16.03
CA GLY A 83 6.66 14.85 -17.38
C GLY A 83 7.06 16.33 -17.46
N ASP A 84 7.41 16.79 -18.67
CA ASP A 84 7.73 18.20 -18.91
C ASP A 84 6.46 19.09 -19.01
N SER A 85 5.33 18.46 -19.32
CA SER A 85 4.04 19.10 -19.44
C SER A 85 2.93 18.19 -18.92
N ILE A 86 1.75 18.76 -18.62
CA ILE A 86 0.60 17.94 -18.20
C ILE A 86 0.24 16.89 -19.25
N ASN A 87 0.42 17.19 -20.54
CA ASN A 87 0.09 16.25 -21.61
C ASN A 87 1.03 15.03 -21.61
N ASP A 88 2.28 15.25 -21.22
CA ASP A 88 3.32 14.22 -21.21
C ASP A 88 3.40 13.48 -19.86
N SER A 89 2.83 14.08 -18.81
CA SER A 89 2.65 13.44 -17.51
C SER A 89 1.86 12.14 -17.62
N LEU A 90 2.13 11.18 -16.73
CA LEU A 90 1.47 9.88 -16.72
C LEU A 90 -0.07 10.01 -16.66
N GLY A 91 -0.58 10.82 -15.74
CA GLY A 91 -2.00 11.09 -15.60
C GLY A 91 -2.58 11.78 -16.83
N GLY A 92 -1.83 12.65 -17.51
CA GLY A 92 -2.25 13.25 -18.78
C GLY A 92 -2.39 12.23 -19.89
N ARG A 93 -1.35 11.41 -20.10
CA ARG A 93 -1.32 10.31 -21.08
C ARG A 93 -2.49 9.33 -20.95
N ILE A 94 -3.17 9.31 -19.81
CA ILE A 94 -4.38 8.54 -19.55
C ILE A 94 -5.64 9.41 -19.66
N MET A 95 -5.73 10.47 -18.85
CA MET A 95 -6.99 11.16 -18.52
C MET A 95 -7.39 12.27 -19.49
N ILE A 96 -6.48 12.77 -20.32
CA ILE A 96 -6.83 13.78 -21.35
C ILE A 96 -7.01 13.17 -22.74
N THR A 97 -6.94 11.84 -22.84
CA THR A 97 -7.17 11.10 -24.08
C THR A 97 -8.63 11.19 -24.53
N ALA A 98 -8.86 11.08 -25.84
CA ALA A 98 -10.21 11.11 -26.38
C ALA A 98 -11.10 9.99 -25.80
N ASP A 99 -10.54 8.80 -25.53
CA ASP A 99 -11.31 7.70 -24.94
C ASP A 99 -11.67 7.96 -23.48
N TYR A 100 -10.79 8.57 -22.68
CA TYR A 100 -11.14 9.01 -21.33
C TYR A 100 -12.24 10.07 -21.35
N LEU A 101 -12.10 11.09 -22.19
CA LEU A 101 -13.09 12.16 -22.29
C LEU A 101 -14.47 11.63 -22.73
N LYS A 102 -14.53 10.66 -23.66
CA LYS A 102 -15.79 10.02 -24.05
C LYS A 102 -16.45 9.25 -22.90
N SER A 103 -15.66 8.61 -22.04
CA SER A 103 -16.16 7.82 -20.92
C SER A 103 -16.63 8.68 -19.75
N PHE A 104 -15.86 9.70 -19.37
CA PHE A 104 -16.06 10.43 -18.12
C PHE A 104 -16.58 11.86 -18.30
N TYR A 105 -16.54 12.38 -19.52
CA TYR A 105 -17.06 13.69 -19.92
C TYR A 105 -17.95 13.58 -21.18
N PRO A 106 -18.95 12.67 -21.20
CA PRO A 106 -19.67 12.28 -22.43
C PRO A 106 -20.47 13.40 -23.09
N HIS A 107 -20.80 14.46 -22.34
CA HIS A 107 -21.56 15.62 -22.83
C HIS A 107 -20.67 16.73 -23.44
N HIS A 108 -19.36 16.49 -23.54
CA HIS A 108 -18.42 17.44 -24.09
C HIS A 108 -17.68 16.86 -25.31
N PRO A 109 -17.10 17.71 -26.19
CA PRO A 109 -16.26 17.24 -27.28
C PRO A 109 -15.08 16.42 -26.73
N PRO A 110 -14.74 15.27 -27.34
CA PRO A 110 -13.69 14.36 -26.85
C PRO A 110 -12.29 14.85 -27.24
N ALA A 111 -12.02 16.13 -26.98
CA ALA A 111 -10.75 16.79 -27.22
C ALA A 111 -10.51 17.81 -26.11
N PHE A 112 -9.42 17.64 -25.36
CA PHE A 112 -9.13 18.44 -24.17
C PHE A 112 -9.18 19.96 -24.44
N ASN A 113 -8.61 20.41 -25.56
CA ASN A 113 -8.59 21.83 -25.92
C ASN A 113 -9.98 22.43 -26.25
N LYS A 114 -10.98 21.59 -26.53
CA LYS A 114 -12.37 21.98 -26.85
C LYS A 114 -13.30 21.91 -25.64
N LEU A 115 -12.82 21.47 -24.49
CA LEU A 115 -13.60 21.48 -23.25
C LEU A 115 -13.80 22.92 -22.74
N PRO A 116 -14.94 23.21 -22.08
CA PRO A 116 -15.14 24.48 -21.37
C PRO A 116 -14.01 24.79 -20.37
N PRO A 117 -13.66 26.07 -20.13
CA PRO A 117 -12.55 26.43 -19.25
C PRO A 117 -12.61 25.83 -17.84
N ASP A 118 -13.78 25.82 -17.23
CA ASP A 118 -14.07 25.26 -15.91
C ASP A 118 -13.87 23.73 -15.87
N VAL A 119 -14.36 23.03 -16.89
CA VAL A 119 -14.18 21.57 -17.04
C VAL A 119 -12.71 21.22 -17.27
N ARG A 120 -11.99 22.02 -18.07
CA ARG A 120 -10.54 21.85 -18.25
C ARG A 120 -9.80 22.01 -16.93
N GLU A 121 -10.07 23.08 -16.18
CA GLU A 121 -9.42 23.34 -14.90
C GLU A 121 -9.67 22.20 -13.89
N GLU A 122 -10.91 21.71 -13.82
CA GLU A 122 -11.25 20.56 -12.98
C GLU A 122 -10.45 19.31 -13.38
N LEU A 123 -10.41 18.98 -14.67
CA LEU A 123 -9.68 17.82 -15.19
C LEU A 123 -8.17 17.95 -14.98
N LEU A 124 -7.59 19.14 -15.19
CA LEU A 124 -6.18 19.42 -14.91
C LEU A 124 -5.85 19.19 -13.44
N ARG A 125 -6.73 19.64 -12.53
CA ARG A 125 -6.58 19.39 -11.10
C ARG A 125 -6.66 17.90 -10.77
N LYS A 126 -7.57 17.15 -11.42
CA LYS A 126 -7.65 15.69 -11.26
C LYS A 126 -6.37 14.99 -11.71
N VAL A 127 -5.81 15.37 -12.87
CA VAL A 127 -4.54 14.83 -13.38
C VAL A 127 -3.40 15.10 -12.40
N LYS A 128 -3.23 16.36 -11.98
CA LYS A 128 -2.19 16.73 -11.01
C LYS A 128 -2.32 15.95 -9.70
N ASN A 129 -3.54 15.86 -9.17
CA ASN A 129 -3.80 15.12 -7.94
C ASN A 129 -3.48 13.63 -8.09
N ARG A 130 -3.83 13.00 -9.23
CA ARG A 130 -3.53 11.59 -9.48
C ARG A 130 -2.02 11.36 -9.54
N ASN A 131 -1.29 12.20 -10.27
CA ASN A 131 0.18 12.11 -10.36
C ASN A 131 0.84 12.24 -8.97
N LEU A 132 0.43 13.24 -8.19
CA LEU A 132 0.92 13.44 -6.82
C LEU A 132 0.61 12.24 -5.93
N LEU A 133 -0.60 11.69 -6.00
CA LEU A 133 -0.97 10.51 -5.20
C LEU A 133 -0.13 9.28 -5.54
N ILE A 134 0.27 9.09 -6.80
CA ILE A 134 1.18 8.01 -7.20
C ILE A 134 2.57 8.26 -6.61
N ILE A 135 3.12 9.46 -6.77
CA ILE A 135 4.45 9.82 -6.24
C ILE A 135 4.48 9.66 -4.71
N ASP A 136 3.51 10.23 -4.00
CA ASP A 136 3.36 10.13 -2.55
C ASP A 136 3.31 8.67 -2.08
N ALA A 137 2.66 7.79 -2.84
CA ALA A 137 2.57 6.37 -2.52
C ALA A 137 3.94 5.69 -2.58
N PHE A 138 4.76 6.00 -3.59
CA PHE A 138 6.11 5.46 -3.73
C PHE A 138 7.09 6.07 -2.74
N GLU A 139 7.01 7.36 -2.45
CA GLU A 139 7.77 8.00 -1.36
C GLU A 139 7.42 7.39 0.00
N LYS A 140 6.15 7.02 0.17
CA LYS A 140 5.69 6.34 1.37
C LYS A 140 6.33 4.96 1.52
N ILE A 141 6.59 4.23 0.43
CA ILE A 141 7.38 2.98 0.50
C ILE A 141 8.75 3.28 1.10
N MET A 142 9.46 4.29 0.62
CA MET A 142 10.82 4.62 1.10
C MET A 142 10.83 4.92 2.59
N THR A 143 9.85 5.70 3.05
CA THR A 143 9.68 6.01 4.47
C THR A 143 9.32 4.77 5.29
N ASP A 144 8.42 3.92 4.78
CA ASP A 144 8.01 2.68 5.44
C ASP A 144 9.18 1.70 5.56
N ARG A 145 10.00 1.55 4.53
CA ARG A 145 11.20 0.69 4.55
C ARG A 145 12.19 1.16 5.62
N ALA A 146 12.46 2.47 5.67
CA ALA A 146 13.35 3.03 6.69
C ALA A 146 12.81 2.74 8.11
N ALA A 147 11.49 2.91 8.31
CA ALA A 147 10.85 2.61 9.58
C ALA A 147 10.83 1.11 9.92
N ASP A 148 10.66 0.24 8.91
CA ASP A 148 10.68 -1.22 9.06
C ASP A 148 12.09 -1.69 9.48
N ARG A 149 13.16 -1.14 8.88
CA ARG A 149 14.57 -1.47 9.20
C ARG A 149 14.99 -1.15 10.63
N SER A 150 14.37 -0.17 11.27
CA SER A 150 14.67 0.23 12.65
C SER A 150 13.61 -0.21 13.66
N ARG A 151 12.58 -0.95 13.23
CA ARG A 151 11.45 -1.29 14.09
C ARG A 151 11.86 -2.32 15.12
N LYS A 152 11.69 -1.98 16.41
CA LYS A 152 11.87 -2.94 17.50
C LYS A 152 10.69 -3.92 17.57
N VAL A 153 10.94 -5.12 18.09
CA VAL A 153 9.90 -6.15 18.31
C VAL A 153 8.73 -5.62 19.14
N ILE A 154 9.00 -4.83 20.19
CA ILE A 154 7.96 -4.21 21.02
C ILE A 154 7.02 -3.29 20.22
N THR A 155 7.59 -2.48 19.34
CA THR A 155 6.84 -1.55 18.49
C THR A 155 6.05 -2.32 17.42
N LEU A 156 6.60 -3.41 16.90
CA LEU A 156 5.89 -4.31 15.99
C LEU A 156 4.65 -4.91 16.65
N VAL A 157 4.78 -5.47 17.87
CA VAL A 157 3.64 -6.03 18.61
C VAL A 157 2.57 -4.97 18.82
N ALA A 158 2.94 -3.79 19.31
CA ALA A 158 2.01 -2.67 19.50
C ALA A 158 1.30 -2.27 18.19
N LEU A 159 2.02 -2.25 17.07
CA LEU A 159 1.48 -1.92 15.76
C LEU A 159 0.50 -2.99 15.25
N ILE A 160 0.79 -4.27 15.46
CA ILE A 160 -0.12 -5.38 15.13
C ILE A 160 -1.42 -5.23 15.93
N LEU A 161 -1.33 -5.01 17.25
CA LEU A 161 -2.51 -4.80 18.10
C LEU A 161 -3.34 -3.58 17.65
N LYS A 162 -2.67 -2.46 17.33
CA LYS A 162 -3.32 -1.27 16.78
C LYS A 162 -4.03 -1.56 15.45
N ASN A 163 -3.42 -2.34 14.56
CA ASN A 163 -4.01 -2.70 13.28
C ASN A 163 -5.22 -3.63 13.43
N ILE A 164 -5.15 -4.59 14.35
CA ILE A 164 -6.30 -5.43 14.72
C ILE A 164 -7.45 -4.54 15.20
N HIS A 165 -7.20 -3.65 16.16
CA HIS A 165 -8.21 -2.72 16.67
C HIS A 165 -8.85 -1.89 15.54
N ARG A 166 -8.03 -1.30 14.65
CA ARG A 166 -8.53 -0.53 13.50
C ARG A 166 -9.37 -1.35 12.53
N LYS A 167 -9.04 -2.63 12.32
CA LYS A 167 -9.75 -3.52 11.40
C LYS A 167 -11.06 -4.05 11.97
N THR A 168 -11.10 -4.34 13.27
CA THR A 168 -12.24 -5.01 13.91
C THR A 168 -13.14 -4.07 14.68
N GLY A 169 -12.65 -2.88 15.06
CA GLY A 169 -13.32 -1.97 15.98
C GLY A 169 -13.39 -2.47 17.42
N LEU A 170 -12.73 -3.60 17.74
CA LEU A 170 -12.77 -4.16 19.09
C LEU A 170 -12.10 -3.21 20.09
N PRO A 171 -12.75 -2.90 21.22
CA PRO A 171 -12.20 -1.95 22.18
C PRO A 171 -10.91 -2.48 22.79
N LEU A 172 -9.95 -1.56 22.96
CA LEU A 172 -8.74 -1.86 23.72
C LEU A 172 -9.03 -1.72 25.21
N ASN A 173 -8.58 -2.71 25.99
CA ASN A 173 -8.58 -2.60 27.44
C ASN A 173 -7.46 -1.65 27.87
N PRO A 174 -7.71 -0.79 28.88
CA PRO A 174 -6.62 -0.12 29.56
C PRO A 174 -5.79 -1.19 30.28
N PRO A 175 -4.51 -1.38 29.91
CA PRO A 175 -3.67 -2.36 30.59
C PRO A 175 -3.44 -1.92 32.04
N GLY A 176 -3.31 -2.88 32.95
CA GLY A 176 -3.00 -2.60 34.37
C GLY A 176 -1.61 -2.01 34.63
N ALA A 177 -0.79 -1.89 33.59
CA ALA A 177 0.55 -1.30 33.57
C ALA A 177 0.79 -0.64 32.20
N PRO A 178 1.84 0.17 32.01
CA PRO A 178 2.20 0.70 30.69
C PRO A 178 2.29 -0.42 29.65
N ALA A 179 1.80 -0.16 28.43
CA ALA A 179 1.71 -1.17 27.37
C ALA A 179 3.07 -1.83 27.09
N GLU A 180 4.15 -1.07 27.17
CA GLU A 180 5.51 -1.58 27.01
C GLU A 180 5.87 -2.64 28.05
N THR A 181 5.54 -2.40 29.32
CA THR A 181 5.79 -3.34 30.43
C THR A 181 5.03 -4.64 30.22
N VAL A 182 3.77 -4.56 29.76
CA VAL A 182 2.96 -5.75 29.46
C VAL A 182 3.58 -6.56 28.33
N ILE A 183 3.99 -5.91 27.23
CA ILE A 183 4.61 -6.60 26.09
C ILE A 183 5.92 -7.29 26.51
N ARG A 184 6.76 -6.60 27.30
CA ARG A 184 8.03 -7.14 27.82
C ARG A 184 7.86 -8.33 28.75
N GLY A 185 6.74 -8.39 29.49
CA GLY A 185 6.43 -9.54 30.34
C GLY A 185 6.13 -10.81 29.53
N ILE A 186 5.68 -10.67 28.29
CA ILE A 186 5.22 -11.80 27.45
C ILE A 186 6.31 -12.24 26.45
N PHE A 187 6.98 -11.28 25.81
CA PHE A 187 7.97 -11.53 24.76
C PHE A 187 9.38 -11.18 25.24
N ALA A 188 10.33 -12.10 25.05
CA ALA A 188 11.74 -11.86 25.31
C ALA A 188 12.35 -11.00 24.18
N HIS A 189 13.49 -10.36 24.46
CA HIS A 189 14.27 -9.59 23.47
C HIS A 189 13.45 -8.54 22.69
N CYS A 190 12.44 -7.97 23.34
CA CYS A 190 11.53 -6.97 22.77
C CYS A 190 12.20 -5.70 22.25
N ASP A 191 13.39 -5.37 22.76
CA ASP A 191 14.15 -4.18 22.36
C ASP A 191 14.95 -4.36 21.09
N ASP A 192 15.13 -5.60 20.64
CA ASP A 192 15.88 -5.89 19.44
C ASP A 192 15.12 -5.40 18.21
N VAL A 193 15.87 -4.95 17.21
CA VAL A 193 15.32 -4.66 15.88
C VAL A 193 14.76 -5.96 15.30
N PHE A 194 13.50 -5.89 14.84
CA PHE A 194 12.84 -6.97 14.14
C PHE A 194 13.42 -7.10 12.73
N ASN A 195 14.05 -8.24 12.45
CA ASN A 195 14.67 -8.56 11.16
C ASN A 195 14.26 -9.94 10.67
N ALA A 196 13.09 -10.42 11.12
CA ALA A 196 12.52 -11.72 10.76
C ALA A 196 13.44 -12.93 11.03
N LYS A 197 14.39 -12.81 11.98
CA LYS A 197 15.19 -13.97 12.44
C LYS A 197 14.27 -15.09 12.94
N GLN A 198 14.63 -16.34 12.66
CA GLN A 198 13.84 -17.52 13.02
C GLN A 198 13.42 -17.52 14.50
N ARG A 199 14.33 -17.12 15.41
CA ARG A 199 14.03 -17.00 16.85
C ARG A 199 12.92 -15.99 17.14
N GLN A 200 12.99 -14.79 16.55
CA GLN A 200 11.97 -13.75 16.72
C GLN A 200 10.63 -14.21 16.15
N VAL A 201 10.64 -14.81 14.96
CA VAL A 201 9.42 -15.29 14.28
C VAL A 201 8.78 -16.45 15.05
N ALA A 202 9.56 -17.38 15.58
CA ALA A 202 9.06 -18.49 16.38
C ALA A 202 8.39 -17.99 17.67
N GLU A 203 9.05 -17.06 18.38
CA GLU A 203 8.52 -16.47 19.60
C GLU A 203 7.25 -15.64 19.35
N LEU A 204 7.22 -14.83 18.30
CA LEU A 204 6.03 -14.03 17.94
C LEU A 204 4.87 -14.88 17.39
N ASN A 205 5.15 -16.11 16.93
CA ASN A 205 4.13 -17.07 16.47
C ASN A 205 3.65 -18.04 17.56
N ASP A 206 4.19 -17.97 18.78
CA ASP A 206 3.77 -18.81 19.89
C ASP A 206 2.31 -18.53 20.26
N ASP A 207 1.44 -19.53 20.12
CA ASP A 207 0.00 -19.38 20.36
C ASP A 207 -0.34 -19.03 21.80
N THR A 208 0.46 -19.46 22.77
CA THR A 208 0.24 -19.14 24.18
C THR A 208 0.50 -17.64 24.39
N LYS A 209 1.64 -17.15 23.90
CA LYS A 209 2.00 -15.73 23.98
C LYS A 209 1.03 -14.82 23.23
N ILE A 210 0.60 -15.23 22.03
CA ILE A 210 -0.40 -14.48 21.24
C ILE A 210 -1.73 -14.39 22.01
N LYS A 211 -2.21 -15.50 22.58
CA LYS A 211 -3.45 -15.48 23.37
C LYS A 211 -3.32 -14.61 24.61
N GLU A 212 -2.17 -14.65 25.27
CA GLU A 212 -1.89 -13.83 26.45
C GLU A 212 -1.89 -12.34 26.13
N ILE A 213 -1.16 -11.91 25.09
CA ILE A 213 -1.12 -10.49 24.69
C ILE A 213 -2.51 -10.01 24.22
N ILE A 214 -3.26 -10.84 23.51
CA ILE A 214 -4.63 -10.48 23.09
C ILE A 214 -5.52 -10.26 24.30
N LYS A 215 -5.49 -11.17 25.29
CA LYS A 215 -6.30 -11.03 26.52
C LYS A 215 -5.90 -9.79 27.34
N ALA A 216 -4.63 -9.42 27.31
CA ALA A 216 -4.16 -8.21 28.00
C ALA A 216 -4.71 -6.92 27.38
N PHE A 217 -4.87 -6.88 26.04
CA PHE A 217 -5.23 -5.66 25.32
C PHE A 217 -6.67 -5.63 24.77
N PHE A 218 -7.38 -6.75 24.69
CA PHE A 218 -8.72 -6.80 24.12
C PHE A 218 -9.72 -7.48 25.05
N THR A 219 -10.96 -6.99 25.05
CA THR A 219 -12.08 -7.67 25.71
C THR A 219 -12.53 -8.87 24.89
N VAL A 220 -12.16 -10.07 25.34
CA VAL A 220 -12.53 -11.33 24.71
C VAL A 220 -13.68 -11.97 25.50
N LYS A 221 -14.88 -12.00 24.92
CA LYS A 221 -16.09 -12.56 25.58
C LYS A 221 -16.32 -14.03 25.22
N LYS A 222 -15.92 -14.47 24.02
CA LYS A 222 -16.08 -15.85 23.56
C LYS A 222 -14.76 -16.42 23.05
N PHE A 223 -14.60 -17.74 23.15
CA PHE A 223 -13.41 -18.44 22.63
C PHE A 223 -13.22 -18.24 21.11
N GLN A 224 -14.32 -18.17 20.35
CA GLN A 224 -14.30 -17.90 18.91
C GLN A 224 -13.68 -16.53 18.59
N ASP A 225 -13.92 -15.51 19.42
CA ASP A 225 -13.32 -14.18 19.25
C ASP A 225 -11.80 -14.26 19.42
N LEU A 226 -11.32 -14.99 20.42
CA LEU A 226 -9.90 -15.19 20.67
C LEU A 226 -9.20 -15.86 19.49
N ALA A 227 -9.80 -16.92 18.94
CA ALA A 227 -9.27 -17.63 17.78
C ALA A 227 -9.21 -16.71 16.54
N GLY A 228 -10.26 -15.91 16.32
CA GLY A 228 -10.31 -14.91 15.24
C GLY A 228 -9.21 -13.86 15.35
N ILE A 229 -9.02 -13.28 16.55
CA ILE A 229 -7.98 -12.27 16.78
C ILE A 229 -6.58 -12.88 16.67
N THR A 230 -6.39 -14.11 17.15
CA THR A 230 -5.11 -14.85 17.01
C THR A 230 -4.74 -15.03 15.54
N LYS A 231 -5.71 -15.39 14.69
CA LYS A 231 -5.50 -15.48 13.24
C LYS A 231 -5.12 -14.13 12.64
N LEU A 232 -5.79 -13.04 13.02
CA LEU A 232 -5.45 -11.69 12.55
C LEU A 232 -4.04 -11.26 12.99
N PHE A 233 -3.63 -11.61 14.21
CA PHE A 233 -2.28 -11.35 14.69
C PHE A 233 -1.24 -12.03 13.80
N LYS A 234 -1.41 -13.31 13.50
CA LYS A 234 -0.49 -14.06 12.62
C LYS A 234 -0.45 -13.49 11.20
N VAL A 235 -1.59 -13.06 10.66
CA VAL A 235 -1.66 -12.41 9.33
C VAL A 235 -0.87 -11.09 9.32
N GLU A 236 -1.04 -10.22 10.33
CA GLU A 236 -0.26 -8.98 10.41
C GLU A 236 1.23 -9.26 10.67
N LEU A 237 1.55 -10.25 11.50
CA LEU A 237 2.94 -10.67 11.73
C LEU A 237 3.60 -11.14 10.44
N ASP A 238 2.92 -11.97 9.65
CA ASP A 238 3.43 -12.44 8.36
C ASP A 238 3.65 -11.29 7.37
N ARG A 239 2.72 -10.33 7.32
CA ARG A 239 2.89 -9.10 6.53
C ARG A 239 4.17 -8.35 6.90
N TYR A 240 4.44 -8.13 8.18
CA TYR A 240 5.66 -7.46 8.62
C TYR A 240 6.92 -8.32 8.47
N ARG A 241 6.80 -9.65 8.59
CA ARG A 241 7.88 -10.60 8.29
C ARG A 241 8.32 -10.45 6.83
N LYS A 242 7.37 -10.45 5.89
CA LYS A 242 7.65 -10.27 4.46
C LYS A 242 8.32 -8.92 4.17
N ARG A 243 7.84 -7.83 4.78
CA ARG A 243 8.47 -6.51 4.70
C ARG A 243 9.91 -6.53 5.22
N ALA A 244 10.17 -7.14 6.38
CA ALA A 244 11.51 -7.21 6.95
C ALA A 244 12.50 -8.02 6.10
N LEU A 245 12.04 -9.01 5.34
CA LEU A 245 12.88 -9.78 4.40
C LEU A 245 13.23 -9.01 3.11
N ARG A 246 12.52 -7.91 2.84
CA ARG A 246 12.76 -6.96 1.72
C ARG A 246 13.34 -5.63 2.21
N GLY A 247 13.48 -5.50 3.54
CA GLY A 247 14.00 -4.35 4.26
C GLY A 247 15.44 -4.10 3.89
#